data_AF-A0A255EHU4-F1
#
_entry.id   AF-A0A255EHU4-F1
#
_cell.length_a   1.000
_cell.length_b   1.000
_cell.length_c   1.000
_cell.angle_alpha   90.00
_cell.angle_beta   90.00
_cell.angle_gamma   90.00
#
_symmetry.space_group_name_H-M   'P 1'
#
loop_
_entity.id
_entity.type
_entity.pdbx_description
1 polymer ?
#
loop_
_entity_poly.entity_id
_entity_poly.type
_entity_poly.pdbx_seq_one_letter_code
_entity_poly.pdbx_strand_id
1 'polypeptide(L)'
;MPLILKVLDYFAAPIGSLEHLQRKFGQEGTDFTWEANGPRLTEVGQGNFMDFQYFIDSPTILGPGDEEAVRRQHEWHSRVSENLVHDPSIGLVSETQINKGGPLATMITDAVNAVVYDRGPIEDFDSALTKWRNDGGDQIAEEFATAYAERDDA
;
A
#
# COMPACT_ATOMS: atom_id res chain seq x y z
N MET A 1 -25.12 4.14 -11.62
CA MET A 1 -23.71 4.35 -12.03
C MET A 1 -23.25 5.82 -11.94
N PRO A 2 -23.99 6.86 -12.38
CA PRO A 2 -23.47 8.24 -12.30
C PRO A 2 -23.22 8.77 -10.88
N LEU A 3 -24.01 8.33 -9.89
CA LEU A 3 -23.89 8.79 -8.50
C LEU A 3 -22.63 8.24 -7.81
N ILE A 4 -22.28 6.97 -8.04
CA ILE A 4 -21.10 6.38 -7.38
C ILE A 4 -19.81 7.07 -7.82
N LEU A 5 -19.71 7.42 -9.12
CA LEU A 5 -18.56 8.14 -9.64
C LEU A 5 -18.42 9.55 -9.02
N LYS A 6 -19.52 10.25 -8.76
CA LYS A 6 -19.49 11.54 -8.07
C LYS A 6 -19.01 11.43 -6.62
N VAL A 7 -19.39 10.35 -5.94
CA VAL A 7 -18.91 10.06 -4.58
C VAL A 7 -17.42 9.75 -4.58
N LEU A 8 -16.95 8.96 -5.54
CA LEU A 8 -15.53 8.66 -5.71
C LEU A 8 -14.72 9.91 -6.06
N ASP A 9 -15.25 10.81 -6.90
CA ASP A 9 -14.63 12.09 -7.24
C ASP A 9 -14.48 13.01 -6.02
N TYR A 10 -15.50 13.08 -5.16
CA TYR A 10 -15.41 13.79 -3.88
C TYR A 10 -14.29 13.25 -2.99
N PHE A 11 -14.15 11.92 -2.88
CA PHE A 11 -13.09 11.32 -2.06
C PHE A 11 -11.69 11.45 -2.66
N ALA A 12 -11.59 11.49 -3.99
CA ALA A 12 -10.34 11.67 -4.72
C ALA A 12 -9.89 13.14 -4.85
N ALA A 13 -10.67 14.09 -4.31
CA ALA A 13 -10.40 15.51 -4.45
C ALA A 13 -9.02 15.90 -3.87
N PRO A 14 -8.21 16.69 -4.61
CA PRO A 14 -6.83 16.99 -4.25
C PRO A 14 -6.73 17.95 -3.07
N ILE A 15 -5.55 18.00 -2.45
CA ILE A 15 -5.24 19.03 -1.44
C ILE A 15 -5.55 20.44 -1.97
N GLY A 16 -6.12 21.27 -1.11
CA GLY A 16 -6.56 22.63 -1.44
C GLY A 16 -8.03 22.71 -1.87
N SER A 17 -8.68 21.58 -2.16
CA SER A 17 -10.13 21.54 -2.35
C SER A 17 -10.87 21.56 -0.99
N LEU A 18 -12.13 22.00 -1.01
CA LEU A 18 -12.98 21.97 0.19
C LEU A 18 -13.30 20.53 0.61
N GLU A 19 -13.53 19.66 -0.37
CA GLU A 19 -13.81 18.24 -0.18
C GLU A 19 -12.64 17.53 0.52
N HIS A 20 -11.40 17.82 0.11
CA HIS A 20 -10.21 17.29 0.77
C HIS A 20 -10.10 17.77 2.21
N LEU A 21 -10.31 19.07 2.46
CA LEU A 21 -10.29 19.65 3.81
C LEU A 21 -11.35 19.00 4.71
N GLN A 22 -12.60 18.92 4.25
CA GLN A 22 -13.70 18.32 5.01
C GLN A 22 -13.46 16.84 5.29
N ARG A 23 -13.01 16.08 4.30
CA ARG A 23 -12.77 14.64 4.44
C ARG A 23 -11.59 14.33 5.37
N LYS A 24 -10.51 15.11 5.30
CA LYS A 24 -9.29 14.87 6.11
C LYS A 24 -9.36 15.51 7.50
N PHE A 25 -10.06 16.62 7.65
CA PHE A 25 -10.03 17.44 8.87
C PHE A 25 -11.40 17.69 9.52
N GLY A 26 -12.52 17.46 8.82
CA GLY A 26 -13.86 17.64 9.35
C GLY A 26 -14.35 19.11 9.31
N GLN A 27 -15.05 19.53 10.35
CA GLN A 27 -15.60 20.88 10.50
C GLN A 27 -14.65 21.81 11.27
N GLU A 28 -14.45 23.04 10.76
CA GLU A 28 -13.67 24.07 11.46
C GLU A 28 -14.30 24.44 12.81
N GLY A 29 -13.47 24.60 13.84
CA GLY A 29 -13.87 24.93 15.21
C GLY A 29 -14.29 23.72 16.06
N THR A 30 -14.77 22.65 15.42
CA THR A 30 -15.10 21.37 16.09
C THR A 30 -13.98 20.36 15.91
N ASP A 31 -13.72 19.95 14.67
CA ASP A 31 -12.79 18.87 14.35
C ASP A 31 -11.39 19.40 14.03
N PHE A 32 -11.26 20.62 13.52
CA PHE A 32 -9.95 21.25 13.27
C PHE A 32 -9.94 22.76 13.49
N THR A 33 -8.74 23.34 13.59
CA THR A 33 -8.49 24.79 13.60
C THR A 33 -7.36 25.15 12.63
N TRP A 34 -7.33 26.39 12.15
CA TRP A 34 -6.25 26.88 11.30
C TRP A 34 -5.02 27.27 12.13
N GLU A 35 -3.86 26.74 11.74
CA GLU A 35 -2.55 27.16 12.24
C GLU A 35 -1.69 27.68 11.08
N ALA A 36 -0.52 28.26 11.40
CA ALA A 36 0.39 28.84 10.40
C ALA A 36 0.80 27.85 9.29
N ASN A 37 0.87 26.55 9.62
CA ASN A 37 1.31 25.48 8.72
C ASN A 37 0.16 24.67 8.14
N GLY A 38 -1.10 25.10 8.32
CA GLY A 38 -2.29 24.44 7.80
C GLY A 38 -3.32 24.05 8.86
N PRO A 39 -4.35 23.27 8.49
CA PRO A 39 -5.36 22.80 9.42
C PRO A 39 -4.77 21.78 10.41
N ARG A 40 -5.10 21.92 11.69
CA ARG A 40 -4.73 20.99 12.74
C ARG A 40 -5.97 20.43 13.43
N LEU A 41 -6.05 19.11 13.50
CA LEU A 41 -7.13 18.42 14.20
C LEU A 41 -7.15 18.77 15.70
N THR A 42 -8.35 19.00 16.24
CA THR A 42 -8.61 19.05 17.67
C THR A 42 -8.62 17.63 18.25
N GLU A 43 -8.68 17.49 19.58
CA GLU A 43 -8.85 16.18 20.24
C GLU A 43 -10.14 15.47 19.77
N VAL A 44 -11.22 16.23 19.58
CA VAL A 44 -12.50 15.72 19.05
C VAL A 44 -12.34 15.24 17.61
N GLY A 45 -11.70 16.04 16.74
CA GLY A 45 -11.49 15.67 15.35
C GLY A 45 -10.60 14.43 15.19
N GLN A 46 -9.59 14.26 16.04
CA GLN A 46 -8.77 13.03 16.06
C GLN A 46 -9.61 11.79 16.38
N GLY A 47 -10.56 11.89 17.32
CA GLY A 47 -11.46 10.78 17.66
C GLY A 47 -12.53 10.49 16.60
N ASN A 48 -12.94 11.51 15.83
CA ASN A 48 -13.93 11.39 14.75
C ASN A 48 -13.35 10.96 13.40
N PHE A 49 -12.02 10.93 13.29
CA PHE A 49 -11.35 10.67 12.03
C PHE A 49 -11.67 9.27 11.49
N MET A 50 -12.15 9.21 10.25
CA MET A 50 -12.41 7.96 9.53
C MET A 50 -11.47 7.84 8.32
N ASP A 51 -10.77 6.70 8.26
CA ASP A 51 -9.78 6.40 7.23
C ASP A 51 -10.41 5.95 5.89
N PHE A 52 -11.12 6.86 5.22
CA PHE A 52 -11.64 6.61 3.86
C PHE A 52 -10.54 6.43 2.81
N GLN A 53 -9.30 6.81 3.15
CA GLN A 53 -8.15 6.74 2.25
C GLN A 53 -7.84 5.32 1.73
N TYR A 54 -8.28 4.28 2.45
CA TYR A 54 -8.08 2.88 2.04
C TYR A 54 -9.09 2.40 0.98
N PHE A 55 -10.14 3.18 0.70
CA PHE A 55 -11.06 2.90 -0.42
C PHE A 55 -10.66 3.68 -1.68
N ILE A 56 -10.47 4.98 -1.52
CA ILE A 56 -10.04 5.90 -2.57
C ILE A 56 -9.51 7.19 -1.92
N ASP A 57 -8.48 7.77 -2.49
CA ASP A 57 -7.92 9.05 -2.05
C ASP A 57 -7.30 9.80 -3.24
N SER A 58 -7.07 11.09 -3.05
CA SER A 58 -6.08 11.86 -3.78
C SER A 58 -4.66 11.30 -3.59
N PRO A 59 -3.70 11.65 -4.48
CA PRO A 59 -2.30 11.30 -4.29
C PRO A 59 -1.80 11.68 -2.89
N THR A 60 -1.06 10.78 -2.24
CA THR A 60 -0.52 11.03 -0.91
C THR A 60 0.47 12.19 -0.95
N ILE A 61 0.33 13.07 0.04
CA ILE A 61 1.20 14.23 0.23
C ILE A 61 2.01 14.09 1.51
N LEU A 62 3.15 14.77 1.58
CA LEU A 62 3.88 14.98 2.82
C LEU A 62 3.42 16.30 3.43
N GLY A 63 2.79 16.23 4.61
CA GLY A 63 2.15 17.37 5.27
C GLY A 63 0.63 17.44 5.02
N PRO A 64 -0.03 18.58 5.33
CA PRO A 64 0.52 19.79 5.97
C PRO A 64 1.05 19.51 7.38
N GLY A 65 1.97 20.33 7.88
CA GLY A 65 2.58 20.13 9.20
C GLY A 65 3.86 20.92 9.41
N ASP A 66 4.61 20.57 10.45
CA ASP A 66 5.91 21.18 10.75
C ASP A 66 6.88 21.07 9.56
N GLU A 67 7.37 22.21 9.08
CA GLU A 67 8.17 22.28 7.85
C GLU A 67 9.47 21.47 7.97
N GLU A 68 10.12 21.49 9.13
CA GLU A 68 11.36 20.74 9.35
C GLU A 68 11.10 19.23 9.32
N ALA A 69 10.01 18.76 9.95
CA ALA A 69 9.61 17.36 9.90
C ALA A 69 9.27 16.91 8.47
N VAL A 70 8.49 17.70 7.73
CA VAL A 70 8.14 17.41 6.33
C VAL A 70 9.40 17.34 5.46
N ARG A 71 10.33 18.28 5.64
CA ARG A 71 11.60 18.30 4.89
C ARG A 71 12.45 17.06 5.18
N ARG A 72 12.59 16.68 6.46
CA ARG A 72 13.31 15.46 6.85
C ARG A 72 12.68 14.19 6.25
N GLN A 73 11.35 14.11 6.23
CA GLN A 73 10.64 12.99 5.61
C GLN A 73 10.85 12.95 4.09
N HIS A 74 10.77 14.11 3.42
CA HIS A 74 11.03 14.24 2.00
C HIS A 74 12.47 13.81 1.66
N GLU A 75 13.48 14.32 2.37
CA GLU A 75 14.89 13.95 2.19
C GLU A 75 15.12 12.45 2.37
N TRP A 76 14.49 11.85 3.39
CA TRP A 76 14.54 10.40 3.58
C TRP A 76 13.94 9.65 2.38
N HIS A 77 12.71 10.00 1.97
CA HIS A 77 12.04 9.37 0.83
C HIS A 77 12.82 9.54 -0.47
N SER A 78 13.35 10.73 -0.77
CA SER A 78 14.17 10.96 -1.96
C SER A 78 15.40 10.05 -1.95
N ARG A 79 16.14 10.00 -0.83
CA ARG A 79 17.35 9.18 -0.73
C ARG A 79 17.07 7.67 -0.90
N VAL A 80 16.04 7.15 -0.24
CA VAL A 80 15.73 5.71 -0.34
C VAL A 80 15.11 5.34 -1.69
N SER A 81 14.46 6.29 -2.36
CA SER A 81 13.84 6.07 -3.67
C SER A 81 14.86 5.87 -4.79
N GLU A 82 16.07 6.41 -4.66
CA GLU A 82 17.15 6.30 -5.66
C GLU A 82 17.54 4.84 -5.98
N ASN A 83 17.36 3.93 -5.02
CA ASN A 83 17.80 2.53 -5.12
C ASN A 83 16.63 1.54 -5.11
N LEU A 84 15.41 2.00 -5.41
CA LEU A 84 14.26 1.10 -5.50
C LEU A 84 14.39 0.20 -6.72
N VAL A 85 14.24 -1.10 -6.49
CA VAL A 85 14.05 -2.08 -7.54
C VAL A 85 12.55 -2.18 -7.78
N HIS A 86 12.10 -1.74 -8.96
CA HIS A 86 10.72 -1.92 -9.36
C HIS A 86 10.41 -3.41 -9.57
N ASP A 87 9.25 -3.85 -9.10
CA ASP A 87 8.78 -5.21 -9.34
C ASP A 87 8.52 -5.40 -10.85
N PRO A 88 9.31 -6.25 -11.54
CA PRO A 88 9.18 -6.45 -12.98
C PRO A 88 7.88 -7.15 -13.37
N SER A 89 7.20 -7.79 -12.41
CA SER A 89 5.96 -8.54 -12.64
C SER A 89 4.70 -7.66 -12.68
N ILE A 90 4.79 -6.37 -12.31
CA ILE A 90 3.64 -5.46 -12.35
C ILE A 90 3.08 -5.38 -13.77
N GLY A 91 1.77 -5.67 -13.90
CA GLY A 91 1.06 -5.69 -15.17
C GLY A 91 1.24 -6.97 -15.99
N LEU A 92 2.06 -7.91 -15.54
CA LEU A 92 2.21 -9.23 -16.14
C LEU A 92 1.19 -10.22 -15.57
N VAL A 93 0.96 -11.31 -16.30
CA VAL A 93 -0.02 -12.34 -15.95
C VAL A 93 0.69 -13.67 -15.78
N SER A 94 0.35 -14.39 -14.70
CA SER A 94 0.71 -15.79 -14.48
C SER A 94 -0.59 -16.57 -14.22
N GLU A 95 -0.89 -17.56 -15.06
CA GLU A 95 -2.06 -18.41 -14.88
C GLU A 95 -1.96 -19.24 -13.60
N THR A 96 -0.75 -19.68 -13.25
CA THR A 96 -0.52 -20.42 -12.01
C THR A 96 -0.74 -19.52 -10.80
N GLN A 97 -0.31 -18.26 -10.84
CA GLN A 97 -0.54 -17.30 -9.75
C GLN A 97 -2.04 -17.03 -9.57
N ILE A 98 -2.79 -16.89 -10.65
CA ILE A 98 -4.25 -16.69 -10.60
C ILE A 98 -4.94 -17.89 -9.93
N ASN A 99 -4.56 -19.11 -10.30
CA ASN A 99 -5.25 -20.31 -9.85
C ASN A 99 -4.77 -20.85 -8.50
N LYS A 100 -3.48 -20.68 -8.17
CA LYS A 100 -2.82 -21.29 -6.99
C LYS A 100 -2.18 -20.28 -6.05
N GLY A 101 -2.09 -18.99 -6.40
CA GLY A 101 -1.36 -18.00 -5.62
C GLY A 101 -1.86 -17.86 -4.18
N GLY A 102 -3.17 -17.89 -3.96
CA GLY A 102 -3.76 -17.84 -2.62
C GLY A 102 -3.29 -18.99 -1.71
N PRO A 103 -3.55 -20.27 -2.06
CA PRO A 103 -3.07 -21.41 -1.29
C PRO A 103 -1.55 -21.45 -1.08
N LEU A 104 -0.76 -21.10 -2.10
CA LEU A 104 0.69 -21.02 -2.02
C LEU A 104 1.15 -19.94 -1.02
N ALA A 105 0.52 -18.76 -1.06
CA ALA A 105 0.82 -17.66 -0.14
C ALA A 105 0.48 -18.03 1.32
N THR A 106 -0.67 -18.68 1.56
CA THR A 106 -1.03 -19.16 2.89
C THR A 106 -0.01 -20.15 3.42
N MET A 107 0.37 -21.16 2.61
CA MET A 107 1.34 -22.19 3.02
C MET A 107 2.66 -21.59 3.50
N ILE A 108 3.25 -20.67 2.72
CA ILE A 108 4.54 -20.09 3.08
C ILE A 108 4.42 -19.10 4.24
N THR A 109 3.32 -18.35 4.31
CA THR A 109 3.06 -17.40 5.41
C THR A 109 2.87 -18.13 6.75
N ASP A 110 2.17 -19.26 6.75
CA ASP A 110 1.96 -20.08 7.94
C ASP A 110 3.29 -20.65 8.45
N ALA A 111 4.18 -21.09 7.56
CA ALA A 111 5.51 -21.56 7.92
C ALA A 111 6.38 -20.44 8.52
N VAL A 112 6.39 -19.26 7.91
CA VAL A 112 7.08 -18.07 8.47
C VAL A 112 6.54 -17.73 9.86
N ASN A 113 5.22 -17.69 10.02
CA ASN A 113 4.59 -17.40 11.30
C ASN A 113 4.94 -18.46 12.35
N ALA A 114 4.99 -19.74 11.99
CA ALA A 114 5.38 -20.80 12.92
C ALA A 114 6.78 -20.57 13.50
N VAL A 115 7.73 -20.17 12.66
CA VAL A 115 9.10 -19.84 13.10
C VAL A 115 9.12 -18.56 13.95
N VAL A 116 8.48 -17.48 13.48
CA VAL A 116 8.47 -16.18 14.18
C VAL A 116 7.82 -16.28 15.56
N TYR A 117 6.80 -17.11 15.71
CA TYR A 117 6.10 -17.33 16.98
C TYR A 117 6.67 -18.49 17.81
N ASP A 118 7.85 -19.01 17.46
CA ASP A 118 8.52 -20.12 18.18
C ASP A 118 7.62 -21.36 18.35
N ARG A 119 6.81 -21.64 17.32
CA ARG A 119 5.92 -22.82 17.25
C ARG A 119 6.54 -23.99 16.48
N GLY A 120 7.70 -23.77 15.87
CA GLY A 120 8.44 -24.77 15.11
C GLY A 120 9.87 -24.31 14.82
N PRO A 121 10.75 -25.26 14.50
CA PRO A 121 12.14 -24.97 14.14
C PRO A 121 12.23 -24.32 12.74
N ILE A 122 13.34 -23.64 12.44
CA ILE A 122 13.55 -22.94 11.16
C ILE A 122 13.53 -23.91 9.96
N GLU A 123 13.89 -25.17 10.18
CA GLU A 123 13.88 -26.25 9.19
C GLU A 123 12.48 -26.55 8.63
N ASP A 124 11.43 -26.21 9.37
CA ASP A 124 10.04 -26.32 8.89
C ASP A 124 9.79 -25.32 7.76
N PHE A 125 10.41 -24.13 7.81
CA PHE A 125 10.33 -23.14 6.73
C PHE A 125 11.05 -23.65 5.47
N ASP A 126 12.23 -24.26 5.60
CA ASP A 126 12.96 -24.81 4.44
C ASP A 126 12.14 -25.92 3.74
N SER A 127 11.47 -26.75 4.53
CA SER A 127 10.56 -27.79 4.03
C SER A 127 9.35 -27.18 3.33
N ALA A 128 8.74 -26.15 3.92
CA ALA A 128 7.62 -25.42 3.32
C ALA A 128 8.02 -24.70 2.03
N LEU A 129 9.21 -24.08 1.98
CA LEU A 129 9.74 -23.43 0.80
C LEU A 129 9.95 -24.43 -0.34
N THR A 130 10.56 -25.59 -0.05
CA THR A 130 10.73 -26.66 -1.04
C THR A 130 9.39 -27.12 -1.60
N LYS A 131 8.39 -27.28 -0.73
CA LYS A 131 7.03 -27.63 -1.15
C LYS A 131 6.39 -26.54 -2.00
N TRP A 132 6.48 -25.28 -1.58
CA TRP A 132 5.95 -24.13 -2.30
C TRP A 132 6.51 -24.03 -3.72
N ARG A 133 7.83 -24.22 -3.87
CA ARG A 133 8.51 -24.23 -5.17
C ARG A 133 7.92 -25.29 -6.10
N ASN A 134 7.80 -26.53 -5.60
CA ASN A 134 7.27 -27.67 -6.35
C ASN A 134 5.78 -27.56 -6.69
N ASP A 135 4.98 -26.95 -5.81
CA ASP A 135 3.52 -26.89 -5.97
C ASP A 135 3.05 -25.81 -6.97
N GLY A 136 3.94 -24.87 -7.33
CA GLY A 136 3.67 -23.86 -8.34
C GLY A 136 4.54 -22.60 -8.24
N GLY A 137 5.31 -22.42 -7.16
CA GLY A 137 6.16 -21.24 -6.99
C GLY A 137 7.20 -21.06 -8.10
N ASP A 138 7.88 -22.13 -8.50
CA ASP A 138 8.87 -22.07 -9.59
C ASP A 138 8.18 -21.82 -10.94
N GLN A 139 7.00 -22.42 -11.16
CA GLN A 139 6.20 -22.20 -12.37
C GLN A 139 5.72 -20.74 -12.49
N ILE A 140 5.28 -20.13 -11.39
CA ILE A 140 4.91 -18.70 -11.34
C ILE A 140 6.09 -17.82 -11.74
N ALA A 141 7.29 -18.12 -11.21
CA ALA A 141 8.50 -17.38 -11.55
C ALA A 141 8.85 -17.50 -13.04
N GLU A 142 8.72 -18.68 -13.62
CA GLU A 142 8.96 -18.92 -15.06
C GLU A 142 7.93 -18.20 -15.95
N GLU A 143 6.65 -18.25 -15.58
CA GLU A 143 5.58 -17.56 -16.30
C GLU A 143 5.81 -16.03 -16.31
N PHE A 144 6.16 -15.44 -15.17
CA PHE A 144 6.49 -14.01 -15.12
C PHE A 144 7.77 -13.66 -15.88
N ALA A 145 8.81 -14.48 -15.80
CA ALA A 145 10.04 -14.25 -16.56
C ALA A 145 9.79 -14.28 -18.07
N THR A 146 8.95 -15.20 -18.54
CA THR A 146 8.54 -15.31 -19.94
C THR A 146 7.75 -14.07 -20.38
N ALA A 147 6.69 -13.72 -19.63
CA ALA A 147 5.88 -12.54 -19.93
C ALA A 147 6.68 -11.22 -19.90
N TYR A 148 7.70 -11.16 -19.04
CA TYR A 148 8.59 -10.00 -18.97
C TYR A 148 9.45 -9.89 -20.24
N ALA A 149 10.03 -11.00 -20.70
CA ALA A 149 10.84 -11.02 -21.92
C ALA A 149 10.00 -10.64 -23.16
N GLU A 150 8.78 -11.17 -23.28
CA GLU A 150 7.87 -10.85 -24.39
C GLU A 150 7.46 -9.37 -24.43
N ARG A 151 7.30 -8.73 -23.26
CA ARG A 151 6.96 -7.30 -23.17
C ARG A 151 8.12 -6.42 -23.65
N ASP A 152 9.36 -6.79 -23.30
CA ASP A 152 10.54 -5.99 -23.65
C ASP A 152 10.91 -6.11 -25.16
N ASP A 153 10.40 -7.13 -25.86
CA ASP A 153 10.54 -7.33 -27.31
C ASP A 153 9.46 -6.60 -28.16
N ALA A 154 8.43 -6.02 -27.54
CA ALA A 154 7.27 -5.39 -28.19
C ALA A 154 7.35 -3.85 -28.28
#